data_AF-A0A965YZF5-F1
#
_entry.id   AF-A0A965YZF5-F1
#
_cell.length_a   1.000
_cell.length_b   1.000
_cell.length_c   1.000
_cell.angle_alpha   90.00
_cell.angle_beta   90.00
_cell.angle_gamma   90.00
#
_symmetry.space_group_name_H-M   'P 1'
#
loop_
_entity.id
_entity.type
_entity.pdbx_description
1 polymer ?
#
loop_
_entity_poly.entity_id
_entity_poly.type
_entity_poly.pdbx_seq_one_letter_code
_entity_poly.pdbx_strand_id
1 'polypeptide(L)' 'IAGGFDLTYLIDAYRNLDMGNQFFSPFFEKLVGVDYIRQDIIAGRSAAEIKKRWHCDVVLFKQQRKPYLLYPNSNIPLPK' A
#
# COMPACT_ATOMS: atom_id res chain seq x y z
N ILE A 1 -9.89 -0.88 -14.03
CA ILE A 1 -9.78 -1.75 -12.84
C ILE A 1 -9.49 -0.84 -11.64
N ALA A 2 -10.51 -0.39 -10.92
CA ALA A 2 -10.34 0.53 -9.78
C ALA A 2 -10.13 -0.23 -8.45
N GLY A 3 -9.29 -1.26 -8.47
CA GLY A 3 -9.00 -2.11 -7.31
C GLY A 3 -7.50 -2.10 -7.04
N GLY A 4 -7.04 -1.10 -6.27
CA GLY A 4 -5.67 -1.07 -5.76
C GLY A 4 -5.58 -1.77 -4.40
N PHE A 5 -4.40 -1.74 -3.79
CA PHE A 5 -4.22 -2.14 -2.40
C PHE A 5 -5.11 -1.28 -1.48
N ASP A 6 -5.96 -1.92 -0.70
CA ASP A 6 -6.95 -1.30 0.19
C ASP A 6 -6.66 -1.68 1.65
N LEU A 7 -6.27 -0.67 2.44
CA LEU A 7 -5.97 -0.84 3.86
C LEU A 7 -7.22 -0.87 4.75
N THR A 8 -8.40 -0.58 4.21
CA THR A 8 -9.65 -0.50 4.99
C THR A 8 -9.91 -1.83 5.70
N TYR A 9 -9.80 -2.95 4.99
CA TYR A 9 -9.96 -4.29 5.58
C TYR A 9 -9.00 -4.56 6.75
N LEU A 10 -7.75 -4.13 6.63
CA LEU A 10 -6.74 -4.32 7.68
C LEU A 10 -7.04 -3.47 8.90
N ILE A 11 -7.42 -2.20 8.69
CA ILE A 11 -7.77 -1.26 9.76
C ILE A 11 -9.03 -1.74 10.48
N ASP A 12 -10.05 -2.18 9.75
CA ASP A 12 -11.30 -2.67 10.32
C ASP A 12 -11.05 -3.94 11.14
N ALA A 13 -10.25 -4.89 10.63
CA ALA A 13 -9.88 -6.07 11.39
C ALA A 13 -9.11 -5.72 12.68
N TYR A 14 -8.15 -4.79 12.61
CA TYR A 14 -7.40 -4.33 13.79
C TYR A 14 -8.33 -3.75 14.86
N ARG A 15 -9.28 -2.90 14.45
CA ARG A 15 -10.23 -2.25 15.36
C ARG A 15 -11.23 -3.22 15.99
N ASN A 16 -11.64 -4.25 15.25
CA ASN A 16 -12.69 -5.17 15.70
C ASN A 16 -12.16 -6.32 16.58
N LEU A 17 -10.89 -6.70 16.46
CA LEU A 17 -10.32 -7.84 17.19
C LEU A 17 -9.77 -7.49 18.58
N ASP A 18 -9.57 -6.21 18.89
CA ASP A 18 -9.09 -5.71 20.19
C ASP A 18 -7.81 -6.41 20.72
N MET A 19 -6.93 -6.83 19.81
CA MET A 19 -5.69 -7.56 20.12
C MET A 19 -4.50 -6.63 20.40
N GLY A 20 -4.68 -5.31 20.23
CA GLY A 20 -3.61 -4.31 20.33
C GLY A 20 -2.36 -4.72 19.53
N ASN A 21 -1.19 -4.70 20.18
CA ASN A 21 0.08 -5.04 19.53
C ASN A 21 0.18 -6.50 19.06
N GLN A 22 -0.60 -7.42 19.64
CA GLN A 22 -0.57 -8.84 19.23
C GLN A 22 -1.22 -9.07 17.86
N PHE A 23 -2.01 -8.11 17.38
CA PHE A 23 -2.61 -8.17 16.04
C PHE A 23 -1.54 -8.26 14.94
N PHE A 24 -0.43 -7.53 15.10
CA PHE A 24 0.64 -7.50 14.12
C PHE A 24 1.72 -8.52 14.46
N SER A 25 1.95 -9.46 13.55
CA SER A 25 3.09 -10.37 13.69
C SER A 25 4.42 -9.61 13.53
N PRO A 26 5.53 -10.10 14.10
CA PRO A 26 6.87 -9.55 13.86
C PRO A 26 7.32 -9.58 12.39
N PHE A 27 6.60 -10.31 11.53
CA PHE A 27 6.88 -10.40 10.10
C PHE A 27 6.13 -9.34 9.28
N PHE A 28 5.25 -8.55 9.90
CA PHE A 28 4.39 -7.58 9.22
C PHE A 28 5.20 -6.56 8.40
N GLU A 29 6.22 -5.93 9.01
CA GLU A 29 7.07 -4.93 8.33
C GLU A 29 7.80 -5.52 7.12
N LYS A 30 8.10 -6.82 7.14
CA LYS A 30 8.75 -7.50 6.02
C LYS A 30 7.80 -7.70 4.84
N LEU A 31 6.51 -7.81 5.09
CA LEU A 31 5.49 -7.92 4.04
C LEU A 31 5.13 -6.57 3.44
N VAL A 32 4.90 -5.56 4.30
CA VAL A 32 4.51 -4.22 3.83
C VAL A 32 5.69 -3.38 3.36
N GLY A 33 6.92 -3.72 3.78
CA GLY A 33 8.17 -3.10 3.36
C GLY A 33 8.55 -1.81 4.09
N VAL A 34 7.73 -1.36 5.05
CA VAL A 34 7.91 -0.11 5.81
C VAL A 34 7.43 -0.27 7.25
N ASP A 35 7.96 0.51 8.16
CA ASP A 35 7.61 0.50 9.59
C ASP A 35 6.36 1.35 9.92
N TYR A 36 6.14 2.41 9.15
CA TYR A 36 5.14 3.41 9.48
C TYR A 36 3.69 2.93 9.31
N ILE A 37 3.42 1.89 8.53
CA ILE A 37 2.03 1.43 8.33
C ILE A 37 1.44 0.91 9.64
N ARG A 38 2.19 0.10 10.41
CA ARG A 38 1.75 -0.35 11.73
C ARG A 38 1.50 0.85 12.66
N GLN A 39 2.48 1.76 12.72
CA GLN A 39 2.43 2.94 13.58
C GLN A 39 1.22 3.82 13.26
N ASP A 40 0.95 4.07 11.98
CA ASP A 40 -0.15 4.90 11.53
C ASP A 40 -1.52 4.24 11.83
N ILE A 41 -1.64 2.90 11.70
CA ILE A 41 -2.87 2.17 12.06
C ILE A 41 -3.12 2.25 13.57
N ILE A 42 -2.09 2.02 14.40
CA ILE A 42 -2.19 2.12 15.86
C ILE A 42 -2.54 3.54 16.29
N ALA A 43 -1.98 4.56 15.61
CA ALA A 43 -2.29 5.97 15.84
C ALA A 43 -3.69 6.39 15.34
N GLY A 44 -4.47 5.46 14.75
CA GLY A 44 -5.84 5.70 14.33
C GLY A 44 -6.00 6.42 12.99
N ARG A 45 -4.93 6.53 12.18
CA ARG A 45 -5.00 7.17 10.86
C ARG A 45 -5.90 6.38 9.91
N SER A 46 -6.55 7.11 9.00
CA SER A 46 -7.39 6.54 7.95
C SER A 46 -6.56 5.88 6.84
N ALA A 47 -7.15 4.91 6.14
CA ALA A 47 -6.53 4.27 4.97
C ALA A 47 -6.06 5.32 3.92
N ALA A 48 -6.82 6.39 3.74
CA ALA A 48 -6.50 7.46 2.80
C ALA A 48 -5.23 8.24 3.20
N GLU A 49 -5.05 8.53 4.49
CA GLU A 49 -3.87 9.22 5.00
C GLU A 49 -2.61 8.38 4.84
N ILE A 50 -2.69 7.08 5.18
CA ILE A 50 -1.57 6.15 5.03
C ILE A 50 -1.21 5.99 3.55
N LYS A 51 -2.22 5.86 2.68
CA LYS A 51 -2.05 5.75 1.23
C LYS A 51 -1.41 6.99 0.61
N LYS A 52 -1.74 8.18 1.13
CA LYS A 52 -1.13 9.43 0.69
C LYS A 52 0.39 9.45 0.94
N ARG A 53 0.86 8.77 1.98
CA ARG A 53 2.27 8.73 2.37
C ARG A 53 3.14 8.00 1.34
N TRP A 54 2.75 6.79 0.90
CA TRP A 54 3.50 6.05 -0.13
C TRP A 54 3.19 6.48 -1.57
N HIS A 55 2.21 7.38 -1.77
CA HIS A 55 1.83 7.82 -3.11
C HIS A 55 3.02 8.39 -3.89
N CYS A 56 3.88 9.16 -3.20
CA CYS A 56 5.11 9.70 -3.79
C CYS A 56 6.04 8.60 -4.29
N ASP A 57 6.26 7.54 -3.48
CA ASP A 57 7.10 6.40 -3.85
C ASP A 57 6.57 5.67 -5.08
N VAL A 58 5.24 5.52 -5.18
CA VAL A 58 4.59 4.93 -6.37
C VAL A 58 4.82 5.78 -7.62
N VAL A 59 4.74 7.10 -7.50
CA VAL A 59 5.01 8.01 -8.62
C VAL A 59 6.48 7.91 -9.06
N LEU A 60 7.41 7.94 -8.10
CA LEU A 60 8.84 7.80 -8.36
C LEU A 60 9.16 6.45 -9.01
N PHE A 61 8.64 5.34 -8.48
CA PHE A 61 8.83 4.01 -9.03
C PHE A 61 8.29 3.89 -10.46
N LYS A 62 7.11 4.47 -10.73
CA LYS A 62 6.55 4.49 -12.09
C LYS A 62 7.43 5.24 -13.09
N GLN A 63 8.16 6.27 -12.65
CA GLN A 63 9.14 6.97 -13.49
C GLN A 63 10.41 6.13 -13.65
N GLN A 64 10.95 5.62 -12.55
CA GLN A 64 12.18 4.82 -12.52
C GLN A 64 12.07 3.54 -13.37
N ARG A 65 10.91 2.88 -13.37
CA ARG A 65 10.72 1.64 -14.13
C ARG A 65 10.62 1.83 -15.65
N LYS A 66 10.41 3.07 -16.14
CA LYS A 66 10.15 3.34 -17.57
C LYS A 66 11.18 2.74 -18.53
N PRO A 67 12.51 2.84 -18.29
CA PRO A 67 13.51 2.29 -19.20
C PRO A 67 13.52 0.77 -19.29
N TYR A 68 12.90 0.09 -18.31
CA TYR A 68 12.89 -1.36 -18.18
C TYR A 68 11.57 -2.00 -18.63
N LEU A 69 10.64 -1.22 -19.19
CA LEU A 69 9.36 -1.74 -19.67
C LEU A 69 9.52 -2.43 -21.03
N LEU A 70 9.23 -3.73 -21.07
CA LEU A 70 9.22 -4.52 -22.31
C LEU A 70 7.87 -4.45 -23.05
N TYR A 71 6.82 -4.03 -22.36
CA TYR A 71 5.47 -3.88 -22.90
C TYR A 71 4.95 -2.47 -22.61
N PRO A 72 4.10 -1.90 -23.49
CA PRO A 72 3.41 -0.67 -23.19
C PRO A 72 2.66 -0.79 -21.85
N ASN A 73 2.66 0.28 -21.05
CA ASN A 73 1.78 0.32 -19.90
C ASN A 73 0.34 0.10 -20.40
N SER A 74 -0.36 -0.85 -19.79
CA SER A 74 -1.63 -1.49 -20.19
C SER A 74 -2.85 -0.57 -20.38
N ASN A 75 -2.65 0.75 -20.51
CA ASN A 75 -3.66 1.76 -20.77
C ASN A 75 -3.50 2.47 -22.13
N ILE A 76 -2.63 1.99 -23.02
CA ILE A 76 -2.50 2.51 -24.38
C ILE A 76 -2.85 1.36 -25.34
N PRO A 77 -3.90 1.47 -26.17
CA PRO A 77 -4.18 0.44 -27.18
C PRO A 77 -3.01 0.38 -28.16
N LEU A 78 -2.54 -0.83 -28.46
CA LEU A 78 -1.51 -1.06 -29.47
C LEU A 78 -2.00 -0.53 -30.84
N PRO A 79 -1.19 0.22 -31.59
CA PRO A 79 -1.49 0.46 -33.00
C PRO A 79 -1.42 -0.89 -33.72
N LYS A 80 -2.49 -1.21 -34.48
CA LYS A 80 -2.52 -2.36 -35.39
C LYS A 80 -1.54 -2.16 -36.52
#